data_AF-A0A9E5NJS0-F1
#
_entry.id   AF-A0A9E5NJS0-F1
#
_cell.length_a   1.000
_cell.length_b   1.000
_cell.length_c   1.000
_cell.angle_alpha   90.00
_cell.angle_beta   90.00
_cell.angle_gamma   90.00
#
_symmetry.space_group_name_H-M   'P 1'
#
loop_
_entity.id
_entity.type
_entity.pdbx_description
1 polymer ?
#
loop_
_entity_poly.entity_id
_entity_poly.type
_entity_poly.pdbx_seq_one_letter_code
_entity_poly.pdbx_strand_id
1 'polypeptide(L)'
;LVGKGEDTLFVQLPHSPEDSWSFATTDQGAGYKMYENFWGLTEVITEIDWWGLALINTGTQWIAGNPNNLVFDISFYSDPPDDPTLPPTELVCTYEDVLPAQIIGTGLYYVGFEMYFFDGAELPSPCELTEGWVSVQSKSSGQGDDWLLWASAVTGDGFSYQEGNPDPRYYDQAMIITGGGVADWL
;
A
#
# COMPACT_ATOMS: atom_id res chain seq x y z
N LEU A 1 13.00 -8.92 7.35
CA LEU A 1 12.42 -9.73 6.24
C LEU A 1 12.69 -11.23 6.48
N VAL A 2 12.39 -11.76 7.68
CA VAL A 2 12.57 -13.19 7.95
C VAL A 2 11.29 -13.88 7.52
N GLY A 3 11.30 -14.59 6.39
CA GLY A 3 10.17 -15.44 5.95
C GLY A 3 9.74 -15.29 4.50
N LYS A 4 9.90 -14.12 3.86
CA LYS A 4 9.37 -13.85 2.50
C LYS A 4 10.35 -14.05 1.34
N GLY A 5 11.60 -14.40 1.63
CA GLY A 5 12.70 -14.26 0.68
C GLY A 5 12.64 -15.13 -0.58
N GLU A 6 11.88 -16.24 -0.57
CA GLU A 6 11.74 -17.11 -1.76
C GLU A 6 10.52 -16.74 -2.62
N ASP A 7 9.51 -16.10 -2.03
CA ASP A 7 8.23 -15.78 -2.69
C ASP A 7 8.11 -14.28 -3.04
N THR A 8 9.11 -13.46 -2.70
CA THR A 8 9.10 -12.02 -2.99
C THR A 8 9.27 -11.78 -4.50
N LEU A 9 8.26 -11.19 -5.14
CA LEU A 9 8.31 -10.82 -6.55
C LEU A 9 8.77 -9.38 -6.76
N PHE A 10 8.40 -8.47 -5.85
CA PHE A 10 8.70 -7.05 -5.96
C PHE A 10 8.88 -6.41 -4.59
N VAL A 11 9.79 -5.45 -4.48
CA VAL A 11 10.06 -4.75 -3.22
C VAL A 11 10.46 -3.30 -3.43
N GLN A 12 9.84 -2.43 -2.65
CA GLN A 12 10.21 -1.03 -2.49
C GLN A 12 10.22 -0.71 -0.99
N LEU A 13 11.41 -0.42 -0.45
CA LEU A 13 11.60 -0.23 0.98
C LEU A 13 11.28 1.21 1.40
N PRO A 14 10.72 1.44 2.60
CA PRO A 14 10.39 2.79 3.07
C PRO A 14 11.65 3.62 3.35
N HIS A 15 11.53 4.92 3.14
CA HIS A 15 12.52 5.89 3.63
C HIS A 15 12.69 5.80 5.15
N SER A 16 13.88 6.05 5.67
CA SER A 16 14.10 6.24 7.11
C SER A 16 13.62 7.63 7.56
N PRO A 17 13.41 7.87 8.88
CA PRO A 17 13.02 9.18 9.39
C PRO A 17 14.03 10.31 9.12
N GLU A 18 15.29 9.98 8.83
CA GLU A 18 16.37 10.94 8.54
C GLU A 18 16.51 11.25 7.04
N ASP A 19 15.79 10.52 6.18
CA ASP A 19 15.75 10.76 4.74
C ASP A 19 14.72 11.83 4.37
N SER A 20 14.66 12.19 3.08
CA SER A 20 13.57 13.00 2.54
C SER A 20 12.33 12.14 2.28
N TRP A 21 11.54 11.90 3.32
CA TRP A 21 10.33 11.07 3.26
C TRP A 21 9.05 11.87 2.96
N SER A 22 8.04 11.16 2.47
CA SER A 22 6.66 11.62 2.36
C SER A 22 5.69 10.52 2.77
N PHE A 23 4.44 10.88 3.02
CA PHE A 23 3.34 9.95 3.21
C PHE A 23 2.14 10.34 2.37
N ALA A 24 1.57 9.40 1.65
CA ALA A 24 0.35 9.60 0.87
C ALA A 24 -0.87 9.13 1.65
N THR A 25 -1.85 10.01 1.84
CA THR A 25 -3.13 9.63 2.44
C THR A 25 -3.93 8.75 1.49
N THR A 26 -4.51 7.68 2.00
CA THR A 26 -5.43 6.84 1.24
C THR A 26 -6.57 6.46 2.16
N ASP A 27 -7.76 6.98 1.87
CA ASP A 27 -8.96 6.80 2.67
C ASP A 27 -10.22 6.99 1.81
N GLN A 28 -11.11 6.00 1.86
CA GLN A 28 -12.34 5.98 1.07
C GLN A 28 -13.33 7.06 1.49
N GLY A 29 -13.46 7.33 2.80
CA GLY A 29 -14.43 8.31 3.33
C GLY A 29 -14.07 9.75 2.95
N ALA A 30 -12.77 10.04 2.92
CA ALA A 30 -12.22 11.32 2.48
C ALA A 30 -12.07 11.44 0.96
N GLY A 31 -12.27 10.35 0.21
CA GLY A 31 -12.15 10.32 -1.25
C GLY A 31 -10.71 10.31 -1.77
N TYR A 32 -9.74 9.89 -0.95
CA TYR A 32 -8.35 9.74 -1.36
C TYR A 32 -8.04 8.29 -1.72
N LYS A 33 -7.47 8.06 -2.90
CA LYS A 33 -7.02 6.72 -3.32
C LYS A 33 -5.60 6.80 -3.85
N MET A 34 -4.70 6.02 -3.28
CA MET A 34 -3.29 6.01 -3.66
C MET A 34 -2.96 4.77 -4.51
N TYR A 35 -2.27 5.00 -5.61
CA TYR A 35 -1.83 3.99 -6.56
C TYR A 35 -0.30 3.99 -6.64
N GLU A 36 0.27 2.80 -6.70
CA GLU A 36 1.70 2.56 -6.83
C GLU A 36 2.00 1.66 -8.02
N ASN A 37 3.06 1.97 -8.78
CA ASN A 37 3.47 1.15 -9.90
C ASN A 37 4.28 -0.08 -9.45
N PHE A 38 4.12 -1.19 -10.17
CA PHE A 38 4.97 -2.37 -10.04
C PHE A 38 5.25 -3.00 -11.41
N TRP A 39 6.35 -3.72 -11.51
CA TRP A 39 6.78 -4.33 -12.77
C TRP A 39 7.64 -5.58 -12.56
N GLY A 40 7.87 -6.30 -13.66
CA GLY A 40 8.82 -7.40 -13.72
C GLY A 40 8.40 -8.64 -12.92
N LEU A 41 7.12 -8.78 -12.59
CA LEU A 41 6.63 -9.97 -11.90
C LEU A 41 6.65 -11.17 -12.85
N THR A 42 7.09 -12.31 -12.33
CA THR A 42 7.18 -13.57 -13.10
C THR A 42 6.16 -14.62 -12.66
N GLU A 43 5.44 -14.36 -11.57
CA GLU A 43 4.47 -15.27 -10.97
C GLU A 43 3.19 -14.51 -10.59
N VAL A 44 2.14 -15.26 -10.23
CA VAL A 44 0.86 -14.68 -9.80
C VAL A 44 1.00 -14.03 -8.43
N ILE A 45 0.33 -12.89 -8.24
CA ILE A 45 0.34 -12.15 -6.98
C ILE A 45 -0.61 -12.85 -6.01
N THR A 46 -0.13 -13.16 -4.81
CA THR A 46 -0.93 -13.82 -3.76
C THR A 46 -1.00 -13.02 -2.48
N GLU A 47 -0.11 -12.04 -2.30
CA GLU A 47 -0.04 -11.22 -1.09
C GLU A 47 0.62 -9.87 -1.40
N ILE A 48 0.23 -8.85 -0.63
CA ILE A 48 0.89 -7.55 -0.60
C ILE A 48 1.10 -7.10 0.84
N ASP A 49 2.24 -6.47 1.10
CA ASP A 49 2.54 -5.80 2.37
C ASP A 49 2.93 -4.35 2.14
N TRP A 50 2.79 -3.54 3.17
CA TRP A 50 3.14 -2.13 3.07
C TRP A 50 3.52 -1.52 4.41
N TRP A 51 4.15 -0.35 4.34
CA TRP A 51 4.46 0.48 5.49
C TRP A 51 3.60 1.72 5.51
N GLY A 52 3.20 2.15 6.71
CA GLY A 52 2.45 3.39 6.84
C GLY A 52 2.21 3.82 8.28
N LEU A 53 1.59 4.98 8.41
CA LEU A 53 1.05 5.49 9.68
C LEU A 53 -0.45 5.24 9.72
N ALA A 54 -0.96 4.91 10.90
CA ALA A 54 -2.39 4.92 11.18
C ALA A 54 -2.71 6.20 11.96
N LEU A 55 -3.34 7.17 11.32
CA LEU A 55 -3.62 8.48 11.91
C LEU A 55 -5.09 8.87 11.75
N ILE A 56 -5.57 9.75 12.62
CA ILE A 56 -6.89 10.36 12.51
C ILE A 56 -6.71 11.83 12.10
N ASN A 57 -7.45 12.27 11.09
CA ASN A 57 -7.51 13.68 10.70
C ASN A 57 -8.64 14.39 11.46
N THR A 58 -8.30 15.35 12.33
CA THR A 58 -9.34 16.13 13.06
C THR A 58 -9.82 17.36 12.28
N GLY A 59 -9.42 17.51 11.01
CA GLY A 59 -9.66 18.68 10.16
C GLY A 59 -8.69 19.84 10.42
N THR A 60 -7.94 19.81 11.52
CA THR A 60 -6.95 20.85 11.89
C THR A 60 -5.58 20.29 12.24
N GLN A 61 -5.49 19.01 12.55
CA GLN A 61 -4.25 18.31 12.87
C GLN A 61 -4.40 16.80 12.65
N TRP A 62 -3.26 16.14 12.58
CA TRP A 62 -3.16 14.69 12.67
C TRP A 62 -2.94 14.29 14.12
N ILE A 63 -3.63 13.24 14.55
CA ILE A 63 -3.37 12.57 15.84
C ILE A 63 -3.13 11.09 15.60
N ALA A 64 -2.50 10.43 16.57
CA ALA A 64 -2.27 8.99 16.50
C ALA A 64 -3.60 8.24 16.43
N GLY A 65 -3.70 7.38 15.43
CA GLY A 65 -4.80 6.44 15.26
C GLY A 65 -4.51 5.08 15.89
N ASN A 66 -5.44 4.16 15.73
CA ASN A 66 -5.23 2.75 16.05
C ASN A 66 -5.08 1.94 14.76
N PRO A 67 -3.89 1.38 14.46
CA PRO A 67 -3.70 0.62 13.22
C PRO A 67 -4.57 -0.63 13.15
N ASN A 68 -5.04 -1.18 14.29
CA ASN A 68 -5.94 -2.34 14.31
C ASN A 68 -7.38 -2.02 13.87
N ASN A 69 -7.74 -0.74 13.71
CA ASN A 69 -9.06 -0.34 13.20
C ASN A 69 -9.07 -0.27 11.66
N LEU A 70 -7.90 -0.31 11.02
CA LEU A 70 -7.78 -0.21 9.57
C LEU A 70 -8.25 -1.50 8.89
N VAL A 71 -9.11 -1.33 7.90
CA VAL A 71 -9.58 -2.35 6.97
C VAL A 71 -9.32 -1.81 5.56
N PHE A 72 -8.87 -2.64 4.63
CA PHE A 72 -8.39 -2.16 3.33
C PHE A 72 -9.20 -2.73 2.17
N ASP A 73 -9.44 -1.91 1.16
CA ASP A 73 -9.75 -2.39 -0.19
C ASP A 73 -8.45 -2.34 -1.01
N ILE A 74 -8.14 -3.45 -1.70
CA ILE A 74 -6.94 -3.60 -2.53
C ILE A 74 -7.36 -3.86 -3.97
N SER A 75 -6.81 -3.10 -4.92
CA SER A 75 -7.14 -3.23 -6.34
C SER A 75 -5.88 -3.22 -7.20
N PHE A 76 -5.89 -4.01 -8.26
CA PHE A 76 -4.80 -4.10 -9.24
C PHE A 76 -5.28 -3.73 -10.64
N TYR A 77 -4.44 -3.03 -11.40
CA TYR A 77 -4.76 -2.46 -12.69
C TYR A 77 -3.68 -2.77 -13.72
N SER A 78 -4.05 -2.99 -14.97
CA SER A 78 -3.12 -3.30 -16.07
C SER A 78 -2.64 -2.08 -16.87
N ASP A 79 -3.05 -0.86 -16.49
CA ASP A 79 -2.65 0.35 -17.20
C ASP A 79 -1.12 0.46 -17.28
N PRO A 80 -0.55 0.85 -18.44
CA PRO A 80 0.88 1.12 -18.53
C PRO A 80 1.31 2.30 -17.62
N PRO A 81 2.59 2.37 -17.21
CA PRO A 81 3.14 3.45 -16.38
C PRO A 81 3.38 4.78 -17.13
N ASP A 82 2.78 5.00 -18.30
CA ASP A 82 3.24 6.02 -19.25
C ASP A 82 2.83 7.46 -18.90
N ASP A 83 1.81 7.65 -18.07
CA ASP A 83 1.41 8.98 -17.56
C ASP A 83 1.07 8.96 -16.05
N PRO A 84 1.99 9.42 -15.16
CA PRO A 84 1.73 9.49 -13.71
C PRO A 84 0.74 10.61 -13.33
N THR A 85 0.17 11.33 -14.29
CA THR A 85 -0.80 12.40 -14.07
C THR A 85 -2.25 11.97 -14.26
N LEU A 86 -2.48 10.73 -14.68
CA LEU A 86 -3.81 10.14 -14.84
C LEU A 86 -3.98 8.94 -13.91
N PRO A 87 -5.18 8.73 -13.34
CA PRO A 87 -5.45 7.53 -12.56
C PRO A 87 -5.44 6.29 -13.45
N PRO A 88 -4.97 5.13 -12.93
CA PRO A 88 -5.22 3.83 -13.56
C PRO A 88 -6.72 3.55 -13.68
N THR A 89 -7.15 2.94 -14.80
CA THR A 89 -8.55 2.71 -15.13
C THR A 89 -8.87 1.26 -15.53
N GLU A 90 -7.89 0.48 -15.96
CA GLU A 90 -8.04 -0.90 -16.40
C GLU A 90 -7.94 -1.88 -15.22
N LEU A 91 -9.02 -1.96 -14.43
CA LEU A 91 -9.11 -2.85 -13.26
C LEU A 91 -9.05 -4.34 -13.67
N VAL A 92 -8.16 -5.10 -13.02
CA VAL A 92 -7.98 -6.55 -13.22
C VAL A 92 -8.47 -7.35 -12.03
N CYS A 93 -8.06 -6.96 -10.81
CA CYS A 93 -8.43 -7.64 -9.57
C CYS A 93 -8.86 -6.62 -8.52
N THR A 94 -9.82 -6.99 -7.68
CA THR A 94 -10.21 -6.18 -6.51
C THR A 94 -10.59 -7.09 -5.35
N TYR A 95 -10.20 -6.68 -4.16
CA TYR A 95 -10.42 -7.40 -2.91
C TYR A 95 -10.90 -6.41 -1.88
N GLU A 96 -12.05 -6.70 -1.28
CA GLU A 96 -12.65 -5.86 -0.25
C GLU A 96 -12.38 -6.45 1.13
N ASP A 97 -12.36 -5.58 2.14
CA ASP A 97 -12.23 -5.94 3.55
C ASP A 97 -10.98 -6.76 3.87
N VAL A 98 -9.87 -6.48 3.17
CA VAL A 98 -8.58 -7.12 3.38
C VAL A 98 -8.00 -6.68 4.72
N LEU A 99 -7.50 -7.66 5.47
CA LEU A 99 -6.83 -7.47 6.75
C LEU A 99 -5.42 -8.08 6.68
N PRO A 100 -4.37 -7.35 7.07
CA PRO A 100 -3.06 -7.91 7.30
C PRO A 100 -3.09 -8.96 8.42
N ALA A 101 -2.34 -10.06 8.26
CA ALA A 101 -2.19 -11.08 9.30
C ALA A 101 -1.48 -10.56 10.57
N GLN A 102 -0.59 -9.58 10.39
CA GLN A 102 0.17 -8.94 11.46
C GLN A 102 0.26 -7.42 11.23
N ILE A 103 0.27 -6.66 12.34
CA ILE A 103 0.61 -5.24 12.33
C ILE A 103 1.79 -5.05 13.28
N ILE A 104 2.93 -4.67 12.72
CA ILE A 104 4.20 -4.65 13.44
C ILE A 104 4.67 -3.20 13.59
N GLY A 105 4.74 -2.71 14.83
CA GLY A 105 5.39 -1.42 15.13
C GLY A 105 6.88 -1.50 14.78
N THR A 106 7.34 -0.58 13.92
CA THR A 106 8.73 -0.59 13.44
C THR A 106 9.71 0.04 14.44
N GLY A 107 9.20 0.77 15.45
CA GLY A 107 10.00 1.62 16.32
C GLY A 107 10.61 2.86 15.63
N LEU A 108 10.29 3.09 14.35
CA LEU A 108 10.66 4.30 13.62
C LEU A 108 9.55 5.34 13.75
N TYR A 109 9.93 6.57 14.07
CA TYR A 109 8.98 7.66 14.32
C TYR A 109 9.16 8.79 13.31
N TYR A 110 8.06 9.20 12.68
CA TYR A 110 8.00 10.30 11.73
C TYR A 110 7.15 11.39 12.35
N VAL A 111 7.78 12.54 12.64
CA VAL A 111 7.14 13.66 13.37
C VAL A 111 6.37 13.25 14.63
N GLY A 112 6.88 12.24 15.34
CA GLY A 112 6.28 11.73 16.58
C GLY A 112 5.27 10.59 16.42
N PHE A 113 4.95 10.17 15.19
CA PHE A 113 4.06 9.02 14.93
C PHE A 113 4.87 7.79 14.55
N GLU A 114 4.53 6.65 15.15
CA GLU A 114 5.19 5.37 14.84
C GLU A 114 4.72 4.85 13.47
N MET A 115 5.68 4.39 12.66
CA MET A 115 5.38 3.65 11.45
C MET A 115 5.14 2.17 11.75
N TYR A 116 4.13 1.61 11.09
CA TYR A 116 3.76 0.20 11.16
C TYR A 116 4.09 -0.49 9.84
N PHE A 117 4.45 -1.76 9.93
CA PHE A 117 4.48 -2.70 8.82
C PHE A 117 3.21 -3.55 8.87
N PHE A 118 2.38 -3.45 7.84
CA PHE A 118 1.17 -4.22 7.65
C PHE A 118 1.54 -5.44 6.83
N ASP A 119 1.59 -6.59 7.51
CA ASP A 119 2.28 -7.79 7.04
C ASP A 119 1.30 -8.96 6.88
N GLY A 120 1.42 -9.67 5.76
CA GLY A 120 0.65 -10.87 5.44
C GLY A 120 -0.78 -10.54 5.02
N ALA A 121 -0.98 -9.54 4.17
CA ALA A 121 -2.29 -9.29 3.57
C ALA A 121 -2.50 -10.22 2.36
N GLU A 122 -2.90 -11.46 2.65
CA GLU A 122 -3.20 -12.48 1.63
C GLU A 122 -4.39 -12.07 0.76
N LEU A 123 -4.26 -12.28 -0.54
CA LEU A 123 -5.34 -12.05 -1.50
C LEU A 123 -6.26 -13.29 -1.55
N PRO A 124 -7.58 -13.14 -1.42
CA PRO A 124 -8.54 -14.26 -1.47
C PRO A 124 -8.46 -15.13 -2.74
N SER A 125 -7.96 -14.58 -3.85
CA SER A 125 -7.62 -15.32 -5.06
C SER A 125 -6.39 -14.69 -5.70
N PRO A 126 -5.50 -15.46 -6.36
CA PRO A 126 -4.33 -14.90 -7.02
C PRO A 126 -4.71 -13.86 -8.09
N CYS A 127 -3.89 -12.82 -8.25
CA CYS A 127 -4.01 -11.83 -9.32
C CYS A 127 -2.91 -12.04 -10.37
N GLU A 128 -3.29 -12.21 -11.64
CA GLU A 128 -2.33 -12.45 -12.73
C GLU A 128 -1.95 -11.14 -13.42
N LEU A 129 -0.80 -10.57 -13.04
CA LEU A 129 -0.19 -9.41 -13.68
C LEU A 129 1.33 -9.54 -13.65
N THR A 130 1.99 -9.08 -14.72
CA THR A 130 3.46 -8.99 -14.79
C THR A 130 3.97 -7.59 -14.49
N GLU A 131 3.11 -6.58 -14.66
CA GLU A 131 3.32 -5.17 -14.37
C GLU A 131 1.95 -4.48 -14.27
N GLY A 132 1.93 -3.28 -13.71
CA GLY A 132 0.72 -2.48 -13.59
C GLY A 132 0.72 -1.59 -12.36
N TRP A 133 -0.47 -1.31 -11.83
CA TRP A 133 -0.66 -0.48 -10.66
C TRP A 133 -1.39 -1.23 -9.56
N VAL A 134 -1.03 -0.96 -8.31
CA VAL A 134 -1.76 -1.44 -7.14
C VAL A 134 -2.25 -0.26 -6.33
N SER A 135 -3.48 -0.35 -5.83
CA SER A 135 -4.04 0.57 -4.85
C SER A 135 -4.27 -0.16 -3.54
N VAL A 136 -3.87 0.46 -2.44
CA VAL A 136 -4.24 0.09 -1.08
C VAL A 136 -5.00 1.27 -0.48
N GLN A 137 -6.27 1.07 -0.12
CA GLN A 137 -7.14 2.14 0.38
C GLN A 137 -7.77 1.75 1.71
N SER A 138 -7.60 2.57 2.76
CA SER A 138 -8.33 2.33 4.00
C SER A 138 -9.82 2.62 3.79
N LYS A 139 -10.67 1.74 4.31
CA LYS A 139 -12.12 1.93 4.33
C LYS A 139 -12.50 2.81 5.51
N SER A 140 -13.44 3.71 5.28
CA SER A 140 -14.14 4.38 6.38
C SER A 140 -15.18 3.40 6.94
N SER A 141 -14.80 2.62 7.95
CA SER A 141 -15.63 1.54 8.51
C SER A 141 -16.62 2.03 9.58
N GLY A 142 -16.62 3.33 9.90
CA GLY A 142 -17.38 3.89 11.02
C GLY A 142 -16.89 3.46 12.41
N GLN A 143 -15.93 2.53 12.52
CA GLN A 143 -15.24 2.14 13.75
C GLN A 143 -13.88 2.84 13.83
N GLY A 144 -13.88 4.13 14.20
CA GLY A 144 -12.67 4.94 14.23
C GLY A 144 -12.24 5.31 12.82
N ASP A 145 -12.27 6.61 12.51
CA ASP A 145 -11.90 7.15 11.20
C ASP A 145 -10.37 7.21 11.10
N ASP A 146 -9.73 6.06 11.32
CA ASP A 146 -8.30 5.85 11.19
C ASP A 146 -7.97 5.73 9.71
N TRP A 147 -7.02 6.54 9.24
CA TRP A 147 -6.61 6.61 7.85
C TRP A 147 -5.22 6.00 7.70
N LEU A 148 -5.01 5.34 6.56
CA LEU A 148 -3.66 4.98 6.15
C LEU A 148 -2.97 6.19 5.52
N LEU A 149 -1.80 6.51 6.07
CA LEU A 149 -0.79 7.31 5.41
C LEU A 149 0.29 6.34 4.92
N TRP A 150 0.28 6.02 3.63
CA TRP A 150 1.20 5.09 3.00
C TRP A 150 2.59 5.72 2.89
N ALA A 151 3.60 5.04 3.41
CA ALA A 151 4.99 5.51 3.42
C ALA A 151 5.58 5.56 2.02
N SER A 152 6.29 6.64 1.69
CA SER A 152 7.11 6.71 0.48
C SER A 152 8.28 5.71 0.49
N ALA A 153 8.70 5.25 -0.68
CA ALA A 153 9.84 4.35 -0.86
C ALA A 153 11.12 5.03 -1.32
N VAL A 154 12.26 4.46 -0.94
CA VAL A 154 13.62 4.89 -1.32
C VAL A 154 13.90 4.63 -2.81
N THR A 155 13.24 3.61 -3.36
CA THR A 155 13.45 3.12 -4.72
C THR A 155 12.11 2.99 -5.42
N GLY A 156 12.14 3.16 -6.73
CA GLY A 156 11.03 2.91 -7.63
C GLY A 156 11.29 3.62 -8.96
N ASP A 157 10.23 3.96 -9.69
CA ASP A 157 10.30 4.67 -10.96
C ASP A 157 9.91 6.16 -10.84
N GLY A 158 9.52 6.58 -9.64
CA GLY A 158 9.02 7.91 -9.34
C GLY A 158 7.57 8.12 -9.77
N PHE A 159 6.83 7.05 -10.08
CA PHE A 159 5.45 7.11 -10.58
C PHE A 159 4.46 6.52 -9.59
N SER A 160 3.76 7.44 -8.92
CA SER A 160 2.56 7.11 -8.14
C SER A 160 1.47 8.12 -8.44
N TYR A 161 0.22 7.72 -8.24
CA TYR A 161 -0.93 8.59 -8.45
C TYR A 161 -1.79 8.66 -7.18
N GLN A 162 -2.26 9.85 -6.84
CA GLN A 162 -3.23 10.03 -5.74
C GLN A 162 -4.51 10.66 -6.28
N GLU A 163 -5.58 9.89 -6.34
CA GLU A 163 -6.91 10.42 -6.59
C GLU A 163 -7.40 11.23 -5.38
N GLY A 164 -8.16 12.28 -5.63
CA GLY A 164 -8.67 13.19 -4.58
C GLY A 164 -7.73 14.34 -4.23
N ASN A 165 -6.51 14.37 -4.79
CA ASN A 165 -5.55 15.47 -4.64
C ASN A 165 -5.12 15.98 -6.02
N PRO A 166 -5.15 17.30 -6.30
CA PRO A 166 -4.85 17.84 -7.64
C PRO A 166 -3.42 17.66 -8.16
N ASP A 167 -2.50 17.09 -7.38
CA ASP A 167 -1.08 17.01 -7.76
C ASP A 167 -0.61 15.56 -7.99
N PRO A 168 -0.02 15.23 -9.16
CA PRO A 168 0.67 13.96 -9.36
C PRO A 168 1.79 13.77 -8.34
N ARG A 169 2.00 12.52 -7.90
CA ARG A 169 3.01 12.19 -6.90
C ARG A 169 4.27 11.69 -7.62
N TYR A 170 5.33 12.48 -7.55
CA TYR A 170 6.64 12.12 -8.11
C TYR A 170 7.53 11.34 -7.12
N TYR A 171 6.92 10.44 -6.35
CA TYR A 171 7.62 9.57 -5.40
C TYR A 171 6.83 8.29 -5.22
N ASP A 172 7.56 7.18 -5.06
CA ASP A 172 7.05 5.82 -4.95
C ASP A 172 6.51 5.50 -3.55
N GLN A 173 5.67 4.46 -3.44
CA GLN A 173 5.18 3.92 -2.17
C GLN A 173 5.91 2.63 -1.76
N ALA A 174 6.09 2.46 -0.45
CA ALA A 174 6.78 1.32 0.13
C ALA A 174 5.87 0.10 0.22
N MET A 175 6.27 -0.98 -0.46
CA MET A 175 5.51 -2.23 -0.50
C MET A 175 6.38 -3.45 -0.76
N ILE A 176 5.82 -4.61 -0.47
CA ILE A 176 6.29 -5.92 -0.93
C ILE A 176 5.14 -6.58 -1.67
N ILE A 177 5.41 -7.14 -2.85
CA ILE A 177 4.50 -8.05 -3.52
C ILE A 177 5.10 -9.44 -3.44
N THR A 178 4.31 -10.37 -2.92
CA THR A 178 4.65 -11.77 -2.80
C THR A 178 3.78 -12.56 -3.77
N GLY A 179 4.35 -13.62 -4.34
CA GLY A 179 3.66 -14.53 -5.24
C GLY A 179 4.25 -15.91 -5.18
N GLY A 180 3.56 -16.86 -5.78
CA GLY A 180 3.93 -18.27 -5.68
C GLY A 180 2.71 -19.15 -5.54
N GLY A 181 2.80 -20.34 -6.14
CA GLY A 181 1.70 -21.29 -6.19
C GLY A 181 1.19 -21.65 -4.79
N VAL A 182 -0.14 -21.68 -4.63
CA VAL A 182 -0.81 -22.39 -3.54
C VAL A 182 -0.05 -23.70 -3.35
N ALA A 183 0.60 -23.90 -2.21
CA ALA A 183 1.32 -25.14 -1.97
C ALA A 183 0.36 -26.29 -2.28
N ASP A 184 0.68 -27.07 -3.31
CA ASP A 184 -0.06 -28.28 -3.66
C ASP A 184 -0.04 -29.18 -2.42
N TRP A 185 -1.11 -29.14 -1.64
CA TRP A 185 -1.36 -30.11 -0.59
C TRP A 185 -1.72 -31.44 -1.29
N LEU A 186 -0.69 -32.19 -1.67
CA LEU A 186 -0.79 -33.63 -1.97
C LEU A 186 -0.94 -34.43 -0.68
#